data_AF-A0A961KDG2-F1
#
_entry.id   AF-A0A961KDG2-F1
#
_cell.length_a   1.000
_cell.length_b   1.000
_cell.length_c   1.000
_cell.angle_alpha   90.00
_cell.angle_beta   90.00
_cell.angle_gamma   90.00
#
_symmetry.space_group_name_H-M   'P 1'
#
loop_
_entity.id
_entity.type
_entity.pdbx_description
1 polymer ?
#
loop_
_entity_poly.entity_id
_entity_poly.type
_entity_poly.pdbx_seq_one_letter_code
_entity_poly.pdbx_strand_id
1 'polypeptide(L)'
;MAHIIVTGNEKGGSGKSTTAMHIATALARMGHRVGALDLDVRQRSFGRYIENRVAFCERERLTLPTPQYADLPEVDPATLAPNENINDHRLGEAMAALDADCDF
;
A
#
# COMPACT_ATOMS: atom_id res chain seq x y z
N MET A 1 -4.49 12.75 -9.73
CA MET A 1 -4.68 11.33 -10.08
C MET A 1 -3.32 10.68 -10.11
N ALA A 2 -3.05 9.88 -9.09
CA ALA A 2 -1.87 9.05 -8.97
C ALA A 2 -1.82 8.00 -10.07
N HIS A 3 -0.62 7.57 -10.45
CA HIS A 3 -0.42 6.48 -11.39
C HIS A 3 -0.39 5.13 -10.67
N ILE A 4 -1.46 4.34 -10.82
CA ILE A 4 -1.64 3.09 -10.06
C ILE A 4 -0.85 1.94 -10.69
N ILE A 5 0.02 1.31 -9.89
CA ILE A 5 0.76 0.10 -10.25
C ILE A 5 0.26 -1.09 -9.42
N VAL A 6 -0.25 -2.13 -10.08
CA VAL A 6 -0.75 -3.34 -9.40
C VAL A 6 0.21 -4.50 -9.64
N THR A 7 0.69 -5.12 -8.55
CA THR A 7 1.46 -6.37 -8.61
C THR A 7 0.60 -7.55 -8.19
N GLY A 8 0.24 -8.41 -9.13
CA GLY A 8 -0.57 -9.61 -8.89
C GLY A 8 -0.02 -10.83 -9.64
N ASN A 9 -0.25 -12.02 -9.09
CA ASN A 9 0.05 -13.29 -9.75
C ASN A 9 -0.81 -14.41 -9.13
N GLU A 10 -0.85 -15.58 -9.78
CA GLU A 10 -1.70 -16.70 -9.35
C GLU A 10 -1.18 -17.41 -8.09
N LYS A 11 0.14 -17.47 -7.88
CA LYS A 11 0.76 -18.30 -6.83
C LYS A 11 1.65 -17.51 -5.88
N GLY A 12 1.69 -17.95 -4.62
CA GLY A 12 2.71 -17.50 -3.67
C GLY A 12 4.14 -17.76 -4.18
N GLY A 13 5.12 -17.00 -3.70
CA GLY A 13 6.54 -17.30 -3.89
C GLY A 13 7.24 -16.74 -5.14
N SER A 14 6.54 -16.07 -6.07
CA SER A 14 7.19 -15.50 -7.29
C SER A 14 7.97 -14.20 -7.07
N GLY A 15 8.11 -13.73 -5.83
CA GLY A 15 8.73 -12.44 -5.52
C GLY A 15 7.84 -11.20 -5.69
N LYS A 16 6.50 -11.34 -5.76
CA LYS A 16 5.56 -10.18 -5.85
C LYS A 16 5.89 -9.03 -4.90
N SER A 17 5.91 -9.30 -3.58
CA SER A 17 6.14 -8.27 -2.57
C SER A 17 7.56 -7.70 -2.66
N THR A 18 8.53 -8.53 -3.08
CA THR A 18 9.90 -8.06 -3.35
C THR A 18 9.91 -7.06 -4.49
N THR A 19 9.25 -7.37 -5.61
CA THR A 19 9.14 -6.47 -6.77
C THR A 19 8.38 -5.19 -6.40
N ALA A 20 7.22 -5.30 -5.76
CA ALA A 20 6.42 -4.16 -5.30
C ALA A 20 7.25 -3.21 -4.43
N MET A 21 8.01 -3.76 -3.49
CA MET A 21 8.90 -3.00 -2.61
C MET A 21 10.00 -2.24 -3.38
N HIS A 22 10.68 -2.91 -4.30
CA HIS A 22 11.74 -2.27 -5.08
C HIS A 22 11.20 -1.17 -6.00
N ILE A 23 10.03 -1.38 -6.61
CA ILE A 23 9.34 -0.35 -7.41
C ILE A 23 8.99 0.86 -6.54
N ALA A 24 8.28 0.64 -5.42
CA ALA A 24 7.83 1.72 -4.56
C ALA A 24 9.00 2.55 -4.00
N THR A 25 10.09 1.89 -3.61
CA THR A 25 11.29 2.60 -3.10
C THR A 25 12.09 3.27 -4.20
N ALA A 26 12.15 2.72 -5.41
CA ALA A 26 12.78 3.40 -6.53
C ALA A 26 12.05 4.70 -6.85
N LEU A 27 10.71 4.67 -6.94
CA LEU A 27 9.88 5.84 -7.17
C LEU A 27 10.03 6.89 -6.05
N ALA A 28 10.00 6.46 -4.78
CA ALA A 28 10.22 7.35 -3.65
C ALA A 28 11.61 8.01 -3.69
N ARG A 29 12.65 7.27 -4.06
CA ARG A 29 14.02 7.80 -4.21
C ARG A 29 14.18 8.74 -5.40
N MET A 30 13.31 8.64 -6.40
CA MET A 30 13.24 9.59 -7.52
C MET A 30 12.50 10.89 -7.14
N GLY A 31 11.99 11.00 -5.90
CA GLY A 31 11.31 12.20 -5.40
C GLY A 31 9.79 12.17 -5.56
N HIS A 32 9.21 11.06 -6.00
CA HIS A 32 7.76 10.90 -6.06
C HIS A 32 7.16 10.61 -4.69
N ARG A 33 5.95 11.13 -4.46
CA ARG A 33 5.10 10.72 -3.33
C ARG A 33 4.46 9.38 -3.69
N VAL A 34 4.72 8.34 -2.91
CA VAL A 34 4.31 6.97 -3.24
C VAL A 34 3.40 6.45 -2.14
N GLY A 35 2.17 6.11 -2.51
CA GLY A 35 1.23 5.36 -1.68
C GLY A 35 1.49 3.86 -1.76
N ALA A 36 1.22 3.14 -0.68
CA ALA A 36 1.38 1.70 -0.62
C ALA A 36 0.16 1.06 0.04
N LEU A 37 -0.45 0.10 -0.65
CA LEU A 37 -1.60 -0.67 -0.18
C LEU A 37 -1.30 -2.17 -0.35
N ASP A 38 -1.52 -2.97 0.70
CA ASP A 38 -1.32 -4.42 0.68
C ASP A 38 -2.68 -5.14 0.79
N LEU A 39 -3.13 -5.77 -0.31
CA LEU A 39 -4.38 -6.51 -0.34
C LEU A 39 -4.26 -7.93 0.24
N ASP A 40 -3.04 -8.40 0.50
CA ASP A 40 -2.82 -9.64 1.25
C ASP A 40 -2.90 -9.35 2.75
N VAL A 41 -4.11 -9.11 3.25
CA VAL A 41 -4.35 -8.74 4.65
C VAL A 41 -3.95 -9.81 5.67
N ARG A 42 -3.73 -11.06 5.21
CA ARG A 42 -3.29 -12.17 6.08
C ARG A 42 -1.77 -12.22 6.18
N GLN A 43 -1.07 -12.14 5.05
CA GLN A 43 0.39 -12.24 5.03
C GLN A 43 1.05 -10.87 5.28
N ARG A 44 0.47 -9.76 4.80
CA ARG A 44 0.96 -8.38 4.96
C ARG A 44 2.46 -8.25 4.69
N SER A 45 2.97 -8.92 3.65
CA SER A 45 4.42 -8.97 3.41
C SER A 45 4.96 -7.62 2.97
N PHE A 46 4.20 -6.88 2.17
CA PHE A 46 4.60 -5.55 1.71
C PHE A 46 4.42 -4.53 2.84
N GLY A 47 3.29 -4.58 3.56
CA GLY A 47 3.05 -3.73 4.73
C GLY A 47 4.13 -3.89 5.81
N ARG A 48 4.41 -5.13 6.25
CA ARG A 48 5.47 -5.40 7.24
C ARG A 48 6.84 -4.93 6.81
N TYR A 49 7.14 -4.95 5.51
CA TYR A 49 8.40 -4.40 5.02
C TYR A 49 8.49 -2.90 5.31
N ILE A 50 7.44 -2.15 4.98
CA ILE A 50 7.41 -0.69 5.18
C ILE A 50 7.44 -0.37 6.68
N GLU A 51 6.65 -1.07 7.49
CA GLU A 51 6.66 -0.95 8.96
C GLU A 51 8.08 -1.16 9.53
N ASN A 52 8.78 -2.23 9.10
CA ASN A 52 10.15 -2.50 9.51
C ASN A 52 11.13 -1.40 9.08
N ARG A 53 10.95 -0.83 7.88
CA ARG A 53 11.77 0.27 7.38
C ARG A 53 11.58 1.54 8.21
N VAL A 54 10.33 1.89 8.54
CA VAL A 54 10.01 3.04 9.39
C VAL A 54 10.66 2.86 10.76
N ALA A 55 10.44 1.72 11.41
CA ALA A 55 11.04 1.40 12.71
C ALA A 55 12.58 1.42 12.69
N PHE A 56 13.19 0.97 11.60
CA PHE A 56 14.64 1.07 11.40
C PHE A 56 15.09 2.53 11.27
N CYS A 57 14.42 3.33 10.45
CA CYS A 57 14.75 4.75 10.27
C CYS A 57 14.64 5.52 11.59
N GLU A 58 13.62 5.26 12.39
CA GLU A 58 13.44 5.85 13.72
C GLU A 58 14.58 5.49 14.67
N ARG A 59 14.91 4.19 14.77
CA ARG A 59 15.98 3.70 15.66
C ARG A 59 17.35 4.27 15.29
N GLU A 60 17.67 4.28 14.00
CA GLU A 60 18.97 4.75 13.49
C GLU A 60 19.01 6.27 13.24
N ARG A 61 17.90 6.98 13.50
CA ARG A 61 17.75 8.43 13.25
C ARG A 61 18.08 8.82 11.81
N LEU A 62 17.61 8.01 10.87
CA LEU A 62 17.75 8.24 9.44
C LEU A 62 16.46 8.79 8.85
N THR A 63 16.60 9.60 7.82
CA THR A 63 15.48 10.01 6.98
C THR A 63 15.71 9.44 5.59
N LEU A 64 15.00 8.37 5.26
CA LEU A 64 15.04 7.76 3.94
C LEU A 64 13.71 7.96 3.22
N PRO A 65 13.71 8.25 1.91
CA PRO A 65 12.48 8.21 1.12
C PRO A 65 11.78 6.86 1.32
N THR A 66 10.52 6.92 1.75
CA THR A 66 9.75 5.75 2.20
C THR A 66 8.31 5.92 1.73
N PRO A 67 7.70 4.89 1.10
CA PRO A 67 6.29 4.95 0.72
C PRO A 67 5.37 5.13 1.93
N GLN A 68 4.28 5.87 1.74
CA GLN A 68 3.21 6.01 2.73
C GLN A 68 2.32 4.77 2.65
N TYR A 69 2.40 3.91 3.66
CA TYR A 69 1.57 2.73 3.75
C TYR A 69 0.20 3.06 4.35
N ALA A 70 -0.87 2.57 3.71
CA ALA A 70 -2.23 2.64 4.20
C ALA A 70 -2.79 1.22 4.37
N ASP A 71 -3.48 0.97 5.48
CA ASP A 71 -4.28 -0.24 5.65
C ASP A 71 -5.65 -0.07 4.96
N LEU A 72 -6.29 -1.20 4.66
CA LEU A 72 -7.69 -1.18 4.23
C LEU A 72 -8.57 -0.75 5.43
N PRO A 73 -9.44 0.26 5.25
CA PRO A 73 -10.28 0.73 6.34
C PRO A 73 -11.28 -0.34 6.79
N GLU A 74 -11.70 -0.24 8.05
CA GLU A 74 -12.89 -0.97 8.50
C GLU A 74 -14.13 -0.22 8.03
N VAL A 75 -15.05 -0.97 7.42
CA VAL A 75 -16.31 -0.44 6.87
C VAL A 75 -17.44 -1.16 7.58
N ASP A 76 -18.43 -0.40 8.05
CA ASP A 76 -19.65 -0.93 8.62
C ASP A 76 -20.52 -1.54 7.49
N PRO A 77 -20.83 -2.85 7.54
CA PRO A 77 -21.69 -3.46 6.53
C PRO A 77 -23.07 -2.79 6.39
N ALA A 78 -23.55 -2.08 7.42
CA ALA A 78 -24.83 -1.38 7.38
C ALA A 78 -24.83 -0.13 6.50
N THR A 79 -23.67 0.43 6.16
CA THR A 79 -23.55 1.62 5.30
C THR A 79 -23.44 1.29 3.81
N LEU A 80 -23.35 0.00 3.46
CA LEU A 80 -23.20 -0.47 2.09
C LEU A 80 -24.53 -0.45 1.33
N ALA A 81 -24.47 -0.11 0.04
CA ALA A 81 -25.61 -0.24 -0.84
C ALA A 81 -26.00 -1.72 -1.04
N PRO A 82 -27.27 -2.03 -1.41
CA PRO A 82 -27.66 -3.40 -1.71
C PRO A 82 -26.77 -4.04 -2.79
N ASN A 83 -26.18 -5.21 -2.48
CA ASN A 83 -25.24 -5.96 -3.32
C ASN A 83 -23.86 -5.32 -3.52
N GLU A 84 -23.49 -4.30 -2.75
CA GLU A 84 -22.14 -3.76 -2.78
C GLU A 84 -21.14 -4.70 -2.10
N ASN A 85 -20.01 -4.96 -2.75
CA ASN A 85 -18.94 -5.77 -2.20
C ASN A 85 -18.11 -4.93 -1.22
N ILE A 86 -18.11 -5.33 0.05
CA ILE A 86 -17.36 -4.63 1.11
C ILE A 86 -15.86 -4.47 0.79
N ASN A 87 -15.24 -5.42 0.10
CA ASN A 87 -13.82 -5.33 -0.22
C ASN A 87 -13.56 -4.28 -1.31
N ASP A 88 -14.46 -4.17 -2.28
CA ASP A 88 -14.36 -3.16 -3.34
C ASP A 88 -14.57 -1.77 -2.75
N HIS A 89 -15.49 -1.63 -1.79
CA HIS A 89 -15.71 -0.39 -1.05
C HIS A 89 -14.46 0.03 -0.24
N ARG A 90 -13.91 -0.90 0.55
CA ARG A 90 -12.67 -0.68 1.32
C ARG A 90 -11.50 -0.27 0.43
N LEU A 91 -11.36 -0.95 -0.70
CA LEU A 91 -10.32 -0.63 -1.69
C LEU A 91 -10.54 0.78 -2.25
N GLY A 92 -11.77 1.13 -2.63
CA GLY A 92 -12.13 2.45 -3.14
C GLY A 92 -11.81 3.57 -2.15
N GLU A 93 -12.16 3.41 -0.87
CA GLU A 93 -11.85 4.38 0.18
C GLU A 93 -10.33 4.54 0.40
N ALA A 94 -9.61 3.42 0.50
CA ALA A 94 -8.16 3.45 0.67
C ALA A 94 -7.45 4.12 -0.53
N MET A 95 -7.90 3.82 -1.75
CA MET A 95 -7.38 4.45 -2.96
C MET A 95 -7.68 5.94 -3.00
N ALA A 96 -8.90 6.36 -2.65
CA ALA A 96 -9.28 7.77 -2.61
C ALA A 96 -8.45 8.57 -1.60
N ALA A 97 -8.14 7.97 -0.44
CA ALA A 97 -7.28 8.59 0.56
C ALA A 97 -5.85 8.81 0.05
N LEU A 98 -5.31 7.88 -0.74
CA LEU A 98 -3.96 8.00 -1.32
C LEU A 98 -3.92 8.92 -2.56
N ASP A 99 -4.95 8.93 -3.39
CA ASP A 99 -4.99 9.69 -4.66
C ASP A 99 -4.83 11.21 -4.48
N ALA A 100 -5.26 11.74 -3.33
CA ALA A 100 -5.14 13.16 -3.01
C ALA A 100 -3.67 13.60 -2.85
N ASP A 101 -2.83 12.74 -2.30
CA ASP A 101 -1.50 13.10 -1.80
C ASP A 101 -0.34 12.33 -2.43
N CYS A 102 -0.61 11.38 -3.32
CA CYS A 102 0.40 10.56 -3.98
C CYS A 102 0.50 10.82 -5.49
N ASP A 103 1.70 10.61 -6.03
CA ASP A 103 1.97 10.61 -7.47
C ASP A 103 1.85 9.19 -8.05
N PHE A 104 2.09 8.16 -7.22
CA PHE A 104 2.01 6.72 -7.52
C PHE A 104 1.38 5.94 -6.38
#